data_AF-A0A286C987-F1
#
_entry.id   AF-A0A286C987-F1
#
_cell.length_a   1.000
_cell.length_b   1.000
_cell.length_c   1.000
_cell.angle_alpha   90.00
_cell.angle_beta   90.00
_cell.angle_gamma   90.00
#
_symmetry.space_group_name_H-M   'P 1'
#
loop_
_entity.id
_entity.type
_entity.pdbx_description
1 polymer ?
#
loop_
_entity_poly.entity_id
_entity_poly.type
_entity_poly.pdbx_seq_one_letter_code
_entity_poly.pdbx_strand_id
1 'polypeptide(L)'
;MSYDLRAVIAGQDVLRVGTRDLSVARLASIGQGLSLMPMTYALFEAVTDGSGDGTWGFRWFPGGFEKVLAGWSAGGPVAYVEAEYFGGVGEQRAAVWDAGTMALAPLHVDEGEPFPPAGSPVSQALRRLGVVAGAAGDEFSAVGLDRHRHSEAWVS
;
A
#
# COMPACT_ATOMS: atom_id res chain seq x y z
N MET A 1 -8.28 -20.07 -4.55
CA MET A 1 -7.84 -19.41 -3.30
C MET A 1 -7.62 -17.95 -3.63
N SER A 2 -8.22 -17.03 -2.87
CA SER A 2 -8.11 -15.59 -3.09
C SER A 2 -7.03 -14.94 -2.22
N TYR A 3 -6.48 -13.83 -2.69
CA TYR A 3 -5.64 -12.90 -1.94
C TYR A 3 -6.28 -11.51 -2.03
N ASP A 4 -6.36 -10.77 -0.93
CA ASP A 4 -6.74 -9.34 -0.87
C ASP A 4 -5.75 -8.60 0.02
N LEU A 5 -5.21 -7.51 -0.50
CA LEU A 5 -4.44 -6.53 0.25
C LEU A 5 -4.89 -5.13 -0.15
N ARG A 6 -5.33 -4.35 0.82
CA ARG A 6 -5.50 -2.90 0.70
C ARG A 6 -4.79 -2.27 1.88
N ALA A 7 -3.73 -1.51 1.65
CA ALA A 7 -2.91 -1.02 2.74
C ALA A 7 -2.08 0.23 2.39
N VAL A 8 -1.73 0.97 3.43
CA VAL A 8 -0.63 1.93 3.40
C VAL A 8 0.65 1.21 3.85
N ILE A 9 1.76 1.41 3.13
CA ILE A 9 3.08 0.85 3.48
C ILE A 9 4.09 2.00 3.56
N ALA A 10 4.83 2.07 4.65
CA ALA A 10 5.95 3.01 4.82
C ALA A 10 6.92 2.53 5.91
N GLY A 11 7.98 3.30 6.14
CA GLY A 11 8.88 3.06 7.29
C GLY A 11 8.12 3.05 8.61
N GLN A 12 8.57 2.19 9.55
CA GLN A 12 7.93 2.00 10.86
C GLN A 12 7.70 3.33 11.61
N ASP A 13 8.68 4.22 11.60
CA ASP A 13 8.59 5.51 12.29
C ASP A 13 7.64 6.48 11.58
N VAL A 14 7.59 6.43 10.25
CA VAL A 14 6.68 7.25 9.43
C VAL A 14 5.23 6.92 9.77
N LEU A 15 4.85 5.63 9.75
CA LEU A 15 3.48 5.23 10.11
C LEU A 15 3.20 5.50 11.57
N ARG A 16 4.14 5.20 12.48
CA ARG A 16 3.94 5.45 13.91
C ARG A 16 3.67 6.92 14.22
N VAL A 17 4.32 7.85 13.51
CA VAL A 17 4.08 9.29 13.67
C VAL A 17 2.80 9.72 12.97
N GLY A 18 2.58 9.28 11.73
CA GLY A 18 1.42 9.68 10.92
C GLY A 18 0.09 9.22 11.49
N THR A 19 0.07 8.08 12.19
CA THR A 19 -1.17 7.48 12.72
C THR A 19 -1.40 7.76 14.20
N ARG A 20 -0.64 8.68 14.84
CA ARG A 20 -0.76 8.95 16.29
C ARG A 20 -2.18 9.33 16.71
N ASP A 21 -2.86 10.09 15.88
CA ASP A 21 -4.23 10.58 16.14
C ASP A 21 -5.31 9.65 15.58
N LEU A 22 -4.92 8.54 14.93
CA LEU A 22 -5.83 7.55 14.34
C LEU A 22 -5.94 6.32 15.25
N SER A 23 -6.82 6.36 16.24
CA SER A 23 -7.02 5.27 17.21
C SER A 23 -7.48 3.95 16.58
N VAL A 24 -8.07 4.00 15.39
CA VAL A 24 -8.49 2.83 14.59
C VAL A 24 -7.38 2.24 13.74
N ALA A 25 -6.26 2.94 13.58
CA ALA A 25 -5.11 2.44 12.84
C ALA A 25 -4.49 1.23 13.56
N ARG A 26 -4.15 0.20 12.79
CA ARG A 26 -3.45 -0.99 13.25
C ARG A 26 -2.26 -1.21 12.35
N LEU A 27 -1.07 -1.25 12.94
CA LEU A 27 0.18 -1.41 12.22
C LEU A 27 0.68 -2.84 12.42
N ALA A 28 1.12 -3.48 11.34
CA ALA A 28 1.90 -4.71 11.42
C ALA A 28 3.29 -4.47 10.84
N SER A 29 4.31 -5.05 11.47
CA SER A 29 5.67 -5.00 10.94
C SER A 29 5.80 -5.95 9.76
N ILE A 30 6.37 -5.44 8.67
CA ILE A 30 6.79 -6.25 7.53
C ILE A 30 8.32 -6.19 7.44
N GLY A 31 8.91 -6.89 6.47
CA GLY A 31 10.36 -6.97 6.34
C GLY A 31 11.04 -5.62 6.09
N GLN A 32 12.35 -5.57 6.35
CA GLN A 32 13.24 -4.45 5.99
C GLN A 32 12.88 -3.09 6.63
N GLY A 33 12.35 -3.10 7.86
CA GLY A 33 12.07 -1.87 8.62
C GLY A 33 10.81 -1.12 8.16
N LEU A 34 10.00 -1.75 7.32
CA LEU A 34 8.71 -1.24 6.90
C LEU A 34 7.59 -1.76 7.82
N SER A 35 6.49 -1.04 7.84
CA SER A 35 5.21 -1.49 8.37
C SER A 35 4.15 -1.40 7.29
N LEU A 36 3.11 -2.21 7.46
CA LEU A 36 1.85 -2.02 6.76
C LEU A 36 0.76 -1.59 7.74
N MET A 37 -0.16 -0.77 7.23
CA MET A 37 -1.41 -0.40 7.86
C MET A 37 -2.56 -0.82 6.93
N PRO A 38 -3.29 -1.89 7.25
CA PRO A 38 -4.43 -2.31 6.45
C PRO A 38 -5.51 -1.23 6.38
N MET A 39 -6.04 -1.00 5.19
CA MET A 39 -7.17 -0.10 4.95
C MET A 39 -8.48 -0.79 5.32
N THR A 40 -8.75 -0.86 6.63
CA THR A 40 -10.00 -1.40 7.15
C THR A 40 -11.16 -0.41 6.92
N TYR A 41 -12.40 -0.90 7.00
CA TYR A 41 -13.57 -0.03 6.92
C TYR A 41 -13.57 1.09 7.98
N ALA A 42 -13.19 0.77 9.23
CA ALA A 42 -13.10 1.77 10.29
C ALA A 42 -12.03 2.83 10.01
N LEU A 43 -10.90 2.44 9.39
CA LEU A 43 -9.88 3.39 8.98
C LEU A 43 -10.37 4.26 7.81
N PHE A 44 -11.03 3.66 6.82
CA PHE A 44 -11.59 4.38 5.68
C PHE A 44 -12.53 5.50 6.12
N GLU A 45 -13.50 5.20 6.99
CA GLU A 45 -14.43 6.17 7.57
C GLU A 45 -13.72 7.26 8.38
N ALA A 46 -12.60 6.93 9.05
CA ALA A 46 -11.86 7.89 9.86
C ALA A 46 -11.00 8.88 9.05
N VAL A 47 -10.62 8.53 7.82
CA VAL A 47 -9.69 9.34 7.01
C VAL A 47 -10.32 9.95 5.76
N THR A 48 -11.54 9.56 5.40
CA THR A 48 -12.30 10.21 4.32
C THR A 48 -12.75 11.60 4.76
N ASP A 49 -12.60 12.59 3.88
CA ASP A 49 -13.11 13.95 4.09
C ASP A 49 -14.54 14.15 3.54
N GLY A 50 -15.17 13.08 3.04
CA GLY A 50 -16.49 13.11 2.42
C GLY A 50 -16.51 13.67 0.99
N SER A 51 -15.36 14.03 0.43
CA SER A 51 -15.24 14.21 -1.02
C SER A 51 -15.43 12.86 -1.72
N GLY A 52 -16.01 12.88 -2.91
CA GLY A 52 -16.29 11.65 -3.65
C GLY A 52 -15.01 10.85 -3.93
N ASP A 53 -15.13 9.53 -3.85
CA ASP A 53 -14.05 8.60 -4.16
C ASP A 53 -13.54 8.81 -5.60
N GLY A 54 -12.22 8.68 -5.81
CA GLY A 54 -11.74 8.18 -7.11
C GLY A 54 -11.14 9.17 -8.11
N THR A 55 -10.18 10.02 -7.73
CA THR A 55 -9.33 10.71 -8.73
C THR A 55 -8.09 9.94 -9.18
N TRP A 56 -7.85 8.72 -8.66
CA TRP A 56 -6.54 8.07 -8.78
C TRP A 56 -6.58 6.60 -9.28
N GLY A 57 -7.73 6.13 -9.76
CA GLY A 57 -7.86 4.78 -10.36
C GLY A 57 -7.86 3.61 -9.38
N PHE A 58 -7.78 3.87 -8.07
CA PHE A 58 -7.94 2.88 -7.00
C PHE A 58 -9.41 2.47 -6.81
N ARG A 59 -9.64 1.22 -6.39
CA ARG A 59 -10.99 0.72 -6.10
C ARG A 59 -11.48 1.14 -4.70
N TRP A 60 -10.57 1.35 -3.77
CA TRP A 60 -10.87 1.59 -2.37
C TRP A 60 -9.97 2.70 -1.81
N PHE A 61 -10.14 3.93 -2.28
CA PHE A 61 -9.34 5.07 -1.84
C PHE A 61 -10.22 6.18 -1.26
N PRO A 62 -10.09 6.49 0.05
CA PRO A 62 -10.93 7.50 0.69
C PRO A 62 -10.72 8.89 0.09
N GLY A 63 -11.81 9.66 -0.05
CA GLY A 63 -11.76 11.04 -0.51
C GLY A 63 -10.82 11.91 0.35
N GLY A 64 -9.96 12.69 -0.30
CA GLY A 64 -8.99 13.58 0.34
C GLY A 64 -7.79 12.87 0.99
N PHE A 65 -7.74 11.54 0.97
CA PHE A 65 -6.69 10.76 1.63
C PHE A 65 -5.30 11.00 1.02
N GLU A 66 -5.22 11.44 -0.24
CA GLU A 66 -3.95 11.80 -0.90
C GLU A 66 -3.23 12.93 -0.16
N LYS A 67 -3.96 13.86 0.47
CA LYS A 67 -3.37 14.95 1.26
C LYS A 67 -2.79 14.43 2.57
N VAL A 68 -3.45 13.44 3.17
CA VAL A 68 -2.97 12.76 4.38
C VAL A 68 -1.67 12.01 4.06
N LEU A 69 -1.66 11.22 2.98
CA LEU A 69 -0.47 10.49 2.53
C LEU A 69 0.68 11.43 2.15
N ALA A 70 0.38 12.53 1.46
CA ALA A 70 1.36 13.57 1.18
C ALA A 70 1.94 14.17 2.48
N GLY A 71 1.10 14.48 3.47
CA GLY A 71 1.53 14.97 4.78
C GLY A 71 2.45 13.99 5.51
N TRP A 72 2.10 12.71 5.54
CA TRP A 72 2.94 11.66 6.14
C TRP A 72 4.27 11.49 5.40
N SER A 73 4.27 11.67 4.08
CA SER A 73 5.47 11.50 3.26
C SER A 73 6.59 12.51 3.53
N ALA A 74 6.34 13.54 4.34
CA ALA A 74 7.38 14.44 4.85
C ALA A 74 8.39 13.72 5.77
N GLY A 75 8.00 12.60 6.40
CA GLY A 75 8.89 11.77 7.22
C GLY A 75 9.66 10.69 6.45
N GLY A 76 9.37 10.51 5.16
CA GLY A 76 9.90 9.44 4.31
C GLY A 76 8.80 8.90 3.38
N PRO A 77 9.14 8.12 2.34
CA PRO A 77 8.20 7.73 1.31
C PRO A 77 7.06 6.85 1.85
N VAL A 78 5.86 7.04 1.32
CA VAL A 78 4.63 6.34 1.71
C VAL A 78 3.94 5.80 0.46
N ALA A 79 3.61 4.51 0.46
CA ALA A 79 2.88 3.87 -0.61
C ALA A 79 1.45 3.55 -0.19
N TYR A 80 0.51 3.70 -1.13
CA TYR A 80 -0.80 3.06 -1.04
C TYR A 80 -0.86 1.93 -2.08
N VAL A 81 -1.33 0.76 -1.66
CA VAL A 81 -1.36 -0.45 -2.50
C VAL A 81 -2.71 -1.16 -2.40
N GLU A 82 -3.15 -1.68 -3.54
CA GLU A 82 -4.25 -2.63 -3.67
C GLU A 82 -3.76 -3.83 -4.46
N ALA A 83 -4.08 -5.03 -4.01
CA ALA A 83 -3.78 -6.26 -4.73
C ALA A 83 -4.88 -7.29 -4.46
N GLU A 84 -5.47 -7.80 -5.52
CA GLU A 84 -6.44 -8.90 -5.46
C GLU A 84 -5.98 -10.00 -6.41
N TYR A 85 -5.85 -11.24 -5.92
CA TYR A 85 -5.55 -12.39 -6.77
C TYR A 85 -6.60 -13.48 -6.62
N PHE A 86 -7.01 -14.08 -7.72
CA PHE A 86 -7.81 -15.29 -7.75
C PHE A 86 -7.22 -16.29 -8.75
N GLY A 87 -6.87 -17.49 -8.28
CA GLY A 87 -6.35 -18.54 -9.16
C GLY A 87 -4.98 -18.24 -9.81
N GLY A 88 -4.21 -17.32 -9.24
CA GLY A 88 -2.88 -16.92 -9.75
C GLY A 88 -2.90 -15.77 -10.75
N VAL A 89 -4.09 -15.31 -11.13
CA VAL A 89 -4.31 -14.07 -11.89
C VAL A 89 -4.81 -13.02 -10.91
N GLY A 90 -4.39 -11.77 -11.07
CA GLY A 90 -4.79 -10.73 -10.15
C GLY A 90 -4.58 -9.34 -10.69
N GLU A 91 -5.25 -8.39 -10.06
CA GLU A 91 -5.08 -6.98 -10.32
C GLU A 91 -4.25 -6.35 -9.22
N GLN A 92 -3.49 -5.32 -9.58
CA GLN A 92 -2.73 -4.54 -8.63
C GLN A 92 -2.80 -3.07 -8.96
N ARG A 93 -2.82 -2.25 -7.91
CA ARG A 93 -2.74 -0.80 -8.00
C ARG A 93 -1.77 -0.29 -6.96
N ALA A 94 -0.95 0.70 -7.32
CA ALA A 94 -0.04 1.29 -6.37
C ALA A 94 0.33 2.73 -6.73
N ALA A 95 0.49 3.58 -5.72
CA ALA A 95 1.03 4.94 -5.86
C ALA A 95 1.97 5.23 -4.68
N VAL A 96 2.91 6.16 -4.89
CA VAL A 96 3.89 6.55 -3.87
C VAL A 96 3.95 8.06 -3.74
N TRP A 97 3.91 8.53 -2.50
CA TRP A 97 4.18 9.90 -2.11
C TRP A 97 5.54 9.98 -1.45
N ASP A 98 6.29 11.02 -1.77
CA ASP A 98 7.58 11.35 -1.16
C ASP A 98 7.71 12.87 -1.01
N ALA A 99 8.15 13.32 0.16
CA ALA A 99 8.35 14.72 0.51
C ALA A 99 7.15 15.64 0.17
N GLY A 100 5.92 15.17 0.38
CA GLY A 100 4.69 15.93 0.13
C GLY A 100 4.20 15.90 -1.32
N THR A 101 4.87 15.15 -2.20
CA THR A 101 4.55 15.09 -3.62
C THR A 101 4.34 13.66 -4.10
N MET A 102 3.63 13.49 -5.21
CA MET A 102 3.45 12.18 -5.83
C MET A 102 4.71 11.78 -6.60
N ALA A 103 5.51 10.86 -6.04
CA ALA A 103 6.75 10.37 -6.62
C ALA A 103 6.53 9.22 -7.61
N LEU A 104 5.45 8.46 -7.44
CA LEU A 104 4.97 7.47 -8.40
C LEU A 104 3.47 7.67 -8.58
N ALA A 105 3.06 8.08 -9.79
CA ALA A 105 1.65 8.14 -10.16
C ALA A 105 1.02 6.74 -10.09
N PRO A 106 -0.31 6.64 -9.85
CA PRO A 106 -0.99 5.36 -9.76
C PRO A 106 -0.68 4.47 -10.97
N LEU A 107 -0.05 3.34 -10.68
CA LEU A 107 0.09 2.24 -11.62
C LEU A 107 -1.08 1.30 -11.39
N HIS A 108 -1.64 0.77 -12.48
CA HIS A 108 -2.62 -0.31 -12.42
C HIS A 108 -2.26 -1.40 -13.41
N VAL A 109 -2.58 -2.64 -13.05
CA VAL A 109 -2.62 -3.81 -13.94
C VAL A 109 -3.90 -4.53 -13.60
N ASP A 110 -4.75 -4.76 -14.60
CA ASP A 110 -6.03 -5.44 -14.41
C ASP A 110 -5.90 -6.96 -14.57
N GLU A 111 -6.94 -7.69 -14.18
CA GLU A 111 -6.95 -9.16 -14.26
C GLU A 111 -6.70 -9.64 -15.71
N GLY A 112 -5.72 -10.53 -15.87
CA GLY A 112 -5.36 -11.13 -17.16
C GLY A 112 -4.33 -10.33 -17.95
N GLU A 113 -3.96 -9.13 -17.52
CA GLU A 113 -2.86 -8.36 -18.10
C GLU A 113 -1.51 -8.82 -17.56
N PRO A 114 -0.47 -8.91 -18.41
CA PRO A 114 0.88 -9.23 -17.95
C PRO A 114 1.46 -8.06 -17.15
N PHE A 115 2.21 -8.35 -16.09
CA PHE A 115 2.99 -7.32 -15.41
C PHE A 115 4.03 -6.70 -16.35
N PRO A 116 4.27 -5.38 -16.24
CA PRO A 116 5.28 -4.72 -17.05
C PRO A 116 6.69 -5.23 -16.68
N PRO A 117 7.69 -5.08 -17.57
CA PRO A 117 9.06 -5.51 -17.30
C PRO A 117 9.69 -4.92 -16.03
N ALA A 118 9.20 -3.76 -15.58
CA ALA A 118 9.64 -3.10 -14.35
C ALA A 118 9.13 -3.80 -13.05
N GLY A 119 8.29 -4.83 -13.18
CA GLY A 119 7.66 -5.57 -12.08
C GLY A 119 6.20 -5.17 -11.86
N SER A 120 5.52 -5.87 -10.96
CA SER A 120 4.14 -5.54 -10.59
C SER A 120 4.02 -4.14 -9.96
N PRO A 121 2.85 -3.47 -10.02
CA PRO A 121 2.63 -2.17 -9.38
C PRO A 121 3.10 -2.12 -7.91
N VAL A 122 2.80 -3.15 -7.11
CA VAL A 122 3.21 -3.20 -5.71
C VAL A 122 4.73 -3.34 -5.57
N SER A 123 5.37 -4.20 -6.36
CA SER A 123 6.84 -4.35 -6.30
C SER A 123 7.57 -3.08 -6.74
N GLN A 124 7.03 -2.36 -7.73
CA GLN A 124 7.55 -1.03 -8.11
C GLN A 124 7.40 0.01 -6.99
N ALA A 125 6.27 0.04 -6.28
CA ALA A 125 6.08 0.93 -5.15
C ALA A 125 7.01 0.61 -3.98
N LEU A 126 7.16 -0.68 -3.63
CA LEU A 126 8.07 -1.13 -2.57
C LEU A 126 9.53 -0.75 -2.86
N ARG A 127 9.96 -0.81 -4.13
CA ARG A 127 11.29 -0.35 -4.54
C ARG A 127 11.49 1.14 -4.26
N ARG A 128 10.45 1.98 -4.42
CA ARG A 128 10.49 3.41 -4.04
C ARG A 128 10.55 3.62 -2.53
N LEU A 129 10.08 2.66 -1.74
CA LEU A 129 10.24 2.65 -0.29
C LEU A 129 11.63 2.16 0.15
N GLY A 130 12.52 1.81 -0.79
CA GLY A 130 13.88 1.34 -0.52
C GLY A 130 13.99 -0.18 -0.30
N VAL A 131 12.95 -0.96 -0.63
CA VAL A 131 13.03 -2.42 -0.53
C VAL A 131 14.05 -2.97 -1.51
N VAL A 132 14.91 -3.86 -1.02
CA VAL A 132 15.85 -4.62 -1.83
C VAL A 132 15.33 -6.04 -2.01
N ALA A 133 15.09 -6.42 -3.26
CA ALA A 133 14.71 -7.79 -3.61
C ALA A 133 15.87 -8.78 -3.39
N GLY A 134 15.53 -10.02 -3.00
CA GLY A 134 16.50 -11.11 -2.89
C GLY A 134 16.82 -11.73 -4.25
N ALA A 135 17.86 -12.57 -4.32
CA ALA A 135 18.33 -13.16 -5.59
C ALA A 135 17.29 -14.03 -6.34
N ALA A 136 16.28 -14.54 -5.64
CA ALA A 136 15.27 -15.46 -6.18
C ALA A 136 13.82 -14.95 -6.04
N GLY A 137 13.62 -13.69 -5.67
CA GLY A 137 12.31 -13.12 -5.41
C GLY A 137 12.23 -11.65 -5.82
N ASP A 138 11.05 -11.07 -5.67
CA ASP A 138 10.78 -9.66 -5.90
C ASP A 138 10.61 -8.91 -4.57
N GLU A 139 10.34 -7.60 -4.64
CA GLU A 139 10.15 -6.78 -3.45
C GLU A 139 8.97 -7.26 -2.59
N PHE A 140 7.89 -7.76 -3.21
CA PHE A 140 6.70 -8.27 -2.52
C PHE A 140 7.04 -9.44 -1.58
N SER A 141 7.73 -10.46 -2.10
CA SER A 141 8.19 -11.60 -1.31
C SER A 141 9.31 -11.21 -0.33
N ALA A 142 10.18 -10.26 -0.68
CA ALA A 142 11.28 -9.82 0.18
C ALA A 142 10.83 -9.13 1.48
N VAL A 143 9.68 -8.45 1.50
CA VAL A 143 9.09 -7.91 2.74
C VAL A 143 8.12 -8.90 3.42
N GLY A 144 7.82 -10.01 2.76
CA GLY A 144 6.97 -11.09 3.26
C GLY A 144 5.48 -10.82 3.12
N LEU A 145 5.04 -10.06 2.11
CA LEU A 145 3.61 -9.81 1.87
C LEU A 145 2.82 -11.07 1.46
N ASP A 146 3.52 -12.18 1.22
CA ASP A 146 2.99 -13.52 0.96
C ASP A 146 2.63 -14.31 2.23
N ARG A 147 3.01 -13.83 3.42
CA ARG A 147 2.73 -14.50 4.71
C ARG A 147 1.25 -14.59 5.05
N HIS A 148 0.48 -13.55 4.69
CA HIS A 148 -0.97 -13.49 4.91
C HIS A 148 -1.68 -13.18 3.61
N ARG A 149 -2.82 -13.83 3.38
CA ARG A 149 -3.59 -13.69 2.15
C ARG A 149 -4.67 -12.61 2.21
N HIS A 150 -5.00 -12.11 3.40
CA HIS A 150 -6.07 -11.13 3.61
C HIS A 150 -5.57 -9.97 4.46
N SER A 151 -5.95 -8.75 4.10
CA SER A 151 -5.62 -7.50 4.78
C SER A 151 -5.83 -7.58 6.30
N GLU A 152 -6.96 -8.14 6.74
CA GLU A 152 -7.34 -8.23 8.15
C GLU A 152 -6.45 -9.19 8.94
N ALA A 153 -5.89 -10.22 8.30
CA ALA A 153 -5.06 -11.22 8.96
C ALA A 153 -3.71 -10.68 9.44
N TRP A 154 -3.32 -9.48 8.99
CA TRP A 154 -2.11 -8.80 9.45
C TRP A 154 -2.25 -8.14 10.82
N VAL A 155 -3.48 -7.89 11.25
CA VAL A 155 -3.79 -7.11 12.46
C VAL A 155 -4.72 -7.85 13.43
N SER A 156 -4.97 -9.14 13.15
CA SER A 156 -5.68 -10.07 14.05
C SER A 156 -4.73 -10.67 15.09
#